data_AF-A0A2T0XEA5-F1
#
_entry.id   AF-A0A2T0XEA5-F1
#
_cell.length_a   1.000
_cell.length_b   1.000
_cell.length_c   1.000
_cell.angle_alpha   90.00
_cell.angle_beta   90.00
_cell.angle_gamma   90.00
#
_symmetry.space_group_name_H-M   'P 1'
#
loop_
_entity.id
_entity.type
_entity.pdbx_description
1 polymer ?
#
loop_
_entity_poly.entity_id
_entity_poly.type
_entity_poly.pdbx_seq_one_letter_code
_entity_poly.pdbx_strand_id
1 'polypeptide(L)'
;MYFAQLDNFKVKNVVNSEPEYIAAGAMGDPESFLETDFYTRGNVHYNVDSEPDGLPPFRGNFGQLGFTYDPETDVFYAPQPYESWLLNRRTWLWEPPIPMPIDGNWYHWDERLLSWLKLEAKQTTNLLTA
;
A
#
# COMPACT_ATOMS: atom_id res chain seq x y z
N MET A 1 11.74 11.82 -10.08
CA MET A 1 11.49 10.39 -9.75
C MET A 1 11.03 10.28 -8.30
N TYR A 2 10.45 9.16 -7.87
CA TYR A 2 10.11 8.95 -6.47
C TYR A 2 11.17 8.10 -5.76
N PHE A 3 11.45 8.44 -4.51
CA PHE A 3 12.38 7.71 -3.66
C PHE A 3 11.75 7.45 -2.29
N ALA A 4 11.74 6.20 -1.87
CA ALA A 4 11.39 5.77 -0.53
C ALA A 4 12.64 5.83 0.36
N GLN A 5 12.60 6.64 1.42
CA GLN A 5 13.63 6.64 2.44
C GLN A 5 13.34 5.54 3.47
N LEU A 6 14.34 4.70 3.73
CA LEU A 6 14.26 3.57 4.63
C LEU A 6 14.86 3.86 6.00
N ASP A 7 14.31 3.19 7.00
CA ASP A 7 14.90 2.96 8.31
C ASP A 7 14.58 1.52 8.72
N ASN A 8 15.61 0.68 8.88
CA ASN A 8 15.47 -0.76 9.14
C ASN A 8 14.46 -1.45 8.22
N PHE A 9 14.62 -1.26 6.90
CA PHE A 9 13.73 -1.80 5.86
C PHE A 9 12.27 -1.31 5.92
N LYS A 10 11.97 -0.29 6.73
CA LYS A 10 10.66 0.38 6.75
C LYS A 10 10.76 1.71 6.06
N VAL A 11 9.79 2.01 5.19
CA VAL A 11 9.68 3.32 4.56
C VAL A 11 9.28 4.34 5.63
N LYS A 12 10.15 5.30 5.93
CA LYS A 12 9.88 6.40 6.87
C LYS A 12 9.54 7.71 6.19
N ASN A 13 9.86 7.86 4.91
CA ASN A 13 9.54 9.04 4.12
C ASN A 13 9.49 8.69 2.63
N VAL A 14 8.80 9.49 1.84
CA VAL A 14 8.78 9.38 0.37
C VAL A 14 8.97 10.75 -0.23
N VAL A 15 9.93 10.89 -1.14
CA VAL A 15 10.26 12.16 -1.77
C VAL A 15 10.15 12.06 -3.28
N ASN A 16 9.67 13.13 -3.92
CA ASN A 16 9.81 13.32 -5.36
C ASN A 16 11.04 14.21 -5.58
N SER A 17 12.05 13.71 -6.28
CA SER A 17 13.30 14.44 -6.49
C SER A 17 14.05 13.93 -7.72
N GLU A 18 15.14 14.60 -8.06
CA GLU A 18 16.10 14.16 -9.07
C GLU A 18 17.16 13.24 -8.43
N PRO A 19 17.63 12.19 -9.13
CA PRO A 19 18.64 11.27 -8.62
C PRO A 19 19.91 11.98 -8.13
N GLU A 20 20.33 13.07 -8.76
CA GLU A 20 21.54 13.80 -8.40
C GLU A 20 21.43 14.47 -7.03
N TYR A 21 20.23 14.94 -6.66
CA TYR A 21 19.99 15.54 -5.34
C TYR A 21 20.01 14.49 -4.22
N ILE A 22 19.51 13.28 -4.51
CA ILE A 22 19.62 12.12 -3.61
C ILE A 22 21.10 11.75 -3.46
N ALA A 23 21.82 11.56 -4.56
CA ALA A 23 23.21 11.13 -4.58
C ALA A 23 24.17 12.15 -3.91
N ALA A 24 23.87 13.44 -4.02
CA ALA A 24 24.63 14.49 -3.35
C ALA A 24 24.43 14.54 -1.82
N GLY A 25 23.52 13.74 -1.26
CA GLY A 25 23.21 13.73 0.17
C GLY A 25 22.43 14.96 0.65
N ALA A 26 21.83 15.72 -0.27
CA ALA A 26 21.11 16.96 0.04
C ALA A 26 19.86 16.73 0.91
N MET A 27 19.35 15.49 0.94
CA MET A 27 18.17 15.09 1.71
C MET A 27 18.48 14.07 2.83
N GLY A 28 19.76 13.92 3.19
CA GLY A 28 20.23 12.92 4.16
C GLY A 28 21.11 11.86 3.51
N ASP A 29 21.32 10.74 4.21
CA ASP A 29 22.15 9.64 3.73
C ASP A 29 21.59 9.05 2.42
N PRO A 30 22.32 9.13 1.29
CA PRO A 30 21.87 8.60 0.00
C PRO A 30 21.58 7.09 0.04
N GLU A 31 22.32 6.32 0.84
CA GLU A 31 22.13 4.86 0.95
C GLU A 31 20.80 4.50 1.63
N SER A 32 20.20 5.46 2.34
CA SER A 32 18.87 5.28 2.93
C SER A 32 17.73 5.42 1.91
N PHE A 33 17.99 5.82 0.67
CA PHE A 33 16.94 6.01 -0.35
C PHE A 33 16.96 4.90 -1.39
N LEU A 34 15.77 4.37 -1.69
CA LEU A 34 15.53 3.50 -2.83
C LEU A 34 14.55 4.17 -3.78
N GLU A 35 14.85 4.12 -5.08
CA GLU A 35 13.88 4.50 -6.10
C GLU A 35 12.63 3.65 -5.98
N THR A 36 11.47 4.25 -6.24
CA THR A 36 10.19 3.57 -6.29
C THR A 36 9.32 4.15 -7.39
N ASP A 37 8.38 3.36 -7.88
CA ASP A 37 7.45 3.78 -8.92
C ASP A 37 6.04 3.98 -8.35
N PHE A 38 5.52 5.19 -8.51
CA PHE A 38 4.16 5.56 -8.09
C PHE A 38 3.08 4.81 -8.87
N TYR A 39 3.39 4.38 -10.09
CA TYR A 39 2.47 3.70 -10.98
C TYR A 39 2.43 2.19 -10.79
N THR A 40 3.26 1.62 -9.92
CA THR A 40 3.28 0.18 -9.66
C THR A 40 2.47 -0.17 -8.40
N ARG A 41 1.49 -1.06 -8.56
CA ARG A 41 0.75 -1.70 -7.45
C ARG A 41 0.35 -3.12 -7.81
N GLY A 42 0.28 -4.02 -6.85
CA GLY A 42 -0.13 -5.41 -7.09
C GLY A 42 0.78 -6.16 -8.07
N ASN A 43 2.07 -5.77 -8.16
CA ASN A 43 3.02 -6.24 -9.15
C ASN A 43 2.57 -5.99 -10.61
N VAL A 44 1.89 -4.86 -10.84
CA VAL A 44 1.44 -4.39 -12.16
C VAL A 44 1.74 -2.90 -12.28
N HIS A 45 2.27 -2.49 -13.44
CA HIS A 45 2.45 -1.07 -13.78
C HIS A 45 1.16 -0.52 -14.42
N TYR A 46 0.83 0.73 -14.11
CA TYR A 46 -0.38 1.41 -14.57
C TYR A 46 -0.08 2.75 -15.22
N ASN A 47 -0.93 3.18 -16.15
CA ASN A 47 -0.86 4.53 -16.68
C ASN A 47 -1.51 5.56 -15.74
N VAL A 48 -1.52 6.83 -16.17
CA VAL A 48 -2.15 7.95 -15.45
C VAL A 48 -3.66 7.80 -15.24
N ASP A 49 -4.33 7.02 -16.10
CA ASP A 49 -5.76 6.70 -16.01
C ASP A 49 -6.03 5.47 -15.13
N SER A 50 -5.00 4.95 -14.45
CA SER A 50 -5.04 3.77 -13.57
C SER A 50 -5.37 2.46 -14.28
N GLU A 51 -5.07 2.35 -15.57
CA GLU A 51 -5.21 1.14 -16.39
C GLU A 51 -3.86 0.44 -16.57
N PRO A 52 -3.80 -0.92 -16.57
CA PRO A 52 -2.56 -1.63 -16.86
C PRO A 52 -2.05 -1.29 -18.27
N ASP A 53 -0.81 -0.83 -18.37
CA ASP A 53 -0.20 -0.41 -19.65
C ASP A 53 0.78 -1.45 -20.23
N GLY A 54 1.02 -2.54 -19.49
CA GLY A 54 1.90 -3.63 -19.90
C GLY A 54 3.39 -3.33 -19.72
N LEU A 55 3.75 -2.18 -19.14
CA LEU A 55 5.14 -1.92 -18.75
C LEU A 55 5.56 -2.82 -17.58
N PRO A 56 6.86 -3.14 -17.43
CA PRO A 56 7.33 -3.92 -16.30
C PRO A 56 7.04 -3.20 -14.97
N PRO A 57 6.46 -3.89 -13.96
CA PRO A 57 6.33 -3.32 -12.63
C PRO A 57 7.70 -3.12 -12.00
N PHE A 58 7.85 -2.08 -11.18
CA PHE A 58 9.09 -1.83 -10.45
C PHE A 58 8.91 -2.05 -8.95
N ARG A 59 9.74 -2.93 -8.38
CA ARG A 59 9.75 -3.30 -6.96
C ARG A 59 8.39 -3.77 -6.41
N GLY A 60 7.57 -4.39 -7.26
CA GLY A 60 6.27 -4.98 -6.93
C GLY A 60 5.16 -4.00 -6.55
N ASN A 61 5.45 -2.97 -5.74
CA ASN A 61 4.54 -1.92 -5.33
C ASN A 61 5.30 -0.61 -5.11
N PHE A 62 4.58 0.51 -5.08
CA PHE A 62 5.09 1.77 -4.57
C PHE A 62 5.49 1.66 -3.09
N GLY A 63 6.71 2.10 -2.77
CA GLY A 63 7.25 2.19 -1.41
C GLY A 63 6.62 3.34 -0.62
N GLN A 64 5.35 3.17 -0.25
CA GLN A 64 4.59 4.15 0.52
C GLN A 64 5.03 4.19 1.99
N LEU A 65 4.80 5.33 2.67
CA LEU A 65 5.07 5.49 4.09
C LEU A 65 4.54 4.31 4.93
N GLY A 66 5.40 3.74 5.78
CA GLY A 66 5.09 2.60 6.64
C GLY A 66 5.25 1.22 5.98
N PHE A 67 5.45 1.16 4.66
CA PHE A 67 5.65 -0.11 3.96
C PHE A 67 6.98 -0.76 4.37
N THR A 68 7.04 -2.08 4.22
CA THR A 68 8.27 -2.86 4.34
C THR A 68 8.91 -2.99 2.97
N TYR A 69 10.21 -2.78 2.89
CA TYR A 69 11.03 -3.22 1.79
C TYR A 69 11.63 -4.60 2.10
N ASP A 70 11.46 -5.56 1.20
CA ASP A 70 12.08 -6.88 1.30
C ASP A 70 13.23 -6.95 0.28
N PRO A 71 14.50 -6.93 0.74
CA PRO A 71 15.65 -6.94 -0.15
C PRO A 71 15.92 -8.31 -0.80
N GLU A 72 15.35 -9.41 -0.28
CA GLU A 72 15.56 -10.74 -0.86
C GLU A 72 14.75 -10.90 -2.16
N THR A 73 13.58 -10.27 -2.20
CA THR A 73 12.66 -10.32 -3.35
C THR A 73 12.55 -9.01 -4.12
N ASP A 74 13.25 -7.96 -3.66
CA ASP A 74 13.27 -6.61 -4.23
C ASP A 74 11.87 -5.99 -4.35
N VAL A 75 11.09 -5.99 -3.27
CA VAL A 75 9.69 -5.53 -3.28
C VAL A 75 9.31 -4.66 -2.09
N PHE A 76 8.31 -3.81 -2.30
CA PHE A 76 7.59 -3.15 -1.22
C PHE A 76 6.25 -3.83 -0.91
N TYR A 77 5.83 -3.86 0.35
CA TYR A 77 4.47 -4.25 0.74
C TYR A 77 4.04 -3.58 2.05
N ALA A 78 2.74 -3.38 2.20
CA ALA A 78 2.16 -2.74 3.38
C ALA A 78 2.42 -3.57 4.66
N PRO A 79 2.32 -2.97 5.86
CA PRO A 79 2.17 -3.74 7.10
C PRO A 79 0.99 -4.70 7.02
N GLN A 80 1.09 -5.85 7.70
CA GLN A 80 0.00 -6.80 7.78
C GLN A 80 -1.24 -6.14 8.43
N PRO A 81 -2.40 -6.09 7.76
CA PRO A 81 -3.59 -5.44 8.31
C PRO A 81 -4.18 -6.22 9.49
N TYR A 82 -4.21 -7.55 9.38
CA TYR A 82 -4.70 -8.48 10.38
C TYR A 82 -3.93 -9.80 10.31
N GLU A 83 -3.82 -10.51 11.43
CA GLU A 83 -3.03 -11.75 11.52
C GLU A 83 -3.54 -12.84 10.56
N SER A 84 -4.85 -12.90 10.33
CA SER A 84 -5.47 -13.86 9.40
C SER A 84 -5.22 -13.55 7.92
N TRP A 85 -4.79 -12.34 7.57
CA TRP A 85 -4.53 -11.97 6.19
C TRP A 85 -3.19 -12.50 5.74
N LEU A 86 -3.15 -13.08 4.54
CA LEU A 86 -1.95 -13.69 3.98
C LEU A 86 -1.38 -12.80 2.88
N LEU A 87 -0.06 -12.64 2.88
CA LEU A 87 0.63 -11.90 1.83
C LEU A 87 0.68 -12.75 0.55
N ASN A 88 0.01 -12.30 -0.50
CA ASN A 88 0.07 -12.97 -1.78
C ASN A 88 1.43 -12.71 -2.43
N ARG A 89 2.27 -13.74 -2.56
CA ARG A 89 3.65 -13.63 -3.09
C ARG A 89 3.73 -13.33 -4.60
N ARG A 90 2.60 -13.24 -5.31
CA ARG A 90 2.55 -12.81 -6.73
C ARG A 90 2.27 -11.32 -6.87
N THR A 91 1.40 -10.77 -6.02
CA THR A 91 0.95 -9.37 -6.07
C THR A 91 1.58 -8.51 -4.99
N TRP A 92 2.11 -9.13 -3.92
CA TRP A 92 2.62 -8.47 -2.71
C TRP A 92 1.56 -7.63 -2.00
N LEU A 93 0.29 -8.02 -2.16
CA LEU A 93 -0.85 -7.46 -1.45
C LEU A 93 -1.31 -8.44 -0.37
N TRP A 94 -1.84 -7.89 0.72
CA TRP A 94 -2.48 -8.69 1.77
C TRP A 94 -3.89 -9.09 1.33
N GLU A 95 -4.19 -10.38 1.42
CA GLU A 95 -5.49 -10.94 1.06
C GLU A 95 -6.19 -11.50 2.30
N PRO A 96 -7.48 -11.16 2.51
CA PRO A 96 -8.29 -11.78 3.55
C PRO A 96 -8.51 -13.27 3.21
N PRO A 97 -8.71 -14.13 4.22
CA PRO A 97 -9.01 -15.54 3.98
C PRO A 97 -10.41 -15.75 3.35
N ILE A 98 -11.30 -14.78 3.51
CA ILE A 98 -12.64 -14.77 2.91
C ILE A 98 -12.78 -13.50 2.05
N PRO A 99 -13.16 -13.60 0.76
CA PRO A 99 -13.41 -12.43 -0.08
C PRO A 99 -14.52 -11.53 0.48
N MET A 100 -14.35 -10.22 0.35
CA MET A 100 -15.39 -9.26 0.69
C MET A 100 -16.60 -9.45 -0.24
N PRO A 101 -17.85 -9.42 0.28
CA PRO A 101 -19.04 -9.43 -0.56
C PRO A 101 -19.04 -8.30 -1.58
N ILE A 102 -19.44 -8.60 -2.83
CA ILE A 102 -19.53 -7.65 -3.93
C ILE A 102 -21.01 -7.36 -4.20
N ASP A 103 -21.66 -6.70 -3.26
CA ASP A 103 -23.10 -6.38 -3.31
C ASP A 103 -23.40 -4.87 -3.18
N GLY A 104 -22.36 -4.03 -3.22
CA GLY A 104 -22.46 -2.58 -3.10
C GLY A 104 -22.61 -2.07 -1.66
N ASN A 105 -22.62 -2.94 -0.65
CA ASN A 105 -22.60 -2.53 0.75
C ASN A 105 -21.17 -2.28 1.26
N TRP A 106 -21.08 -1.51 2.33
CA TRP A 106 -19.82 -1.28 3.05
C TRP A 106 -19.61 -2.37 4.09
N TYR A 107 -18.39 -2.87 4.21
CA TYR A 107 -18.01 -3.88 5.19
C TYR A 107 -16.76 -3.46 5.94
N HIS A 108 -16.61 -3.96 7.17
CA HIS A 108 -15.34 -4.02 7.84
C HIS A 108 -14.98 -5.49 8.14
N TRP A 109 -13.70 -5.81 8.15
CA TRP A 109 -13.24 -7.12 8.60
C TRP A 109 -13.31 -7.18 10.13
N ASP A 110 -13.92 -8.24 10.68
CA ASP A 110 -13.82 -8.59 12.10
C ASP A 110 -12.87 -9.77 12.24
N GLU A 111 -11.67 -9.50 12.75
CA GLU A 111 -10.60 -10.50 12.89
C GLU A 111 -10.95 -11.62 13.86
N ARG A 112 -11.71 -11.33 14.92
CA ARG A 112 -12.10 -12.33 15.91
C ARG A 112 -13.11 -13.31 15.34
N LEU A 113 -13.99 -12.85 14.46
CA LEU A 113 -15.00 -13.67 13.80
C LEU A 113 -14.51 -14.24 12.47
N LEU A 114 -13.35 -13.79 11.97
CA LEU A 114 -12.81 -14.10 10.64
C LEU A 114 -13.87 -13.90 9.55
N SER A 115 -14.57 -12.77 9.61
CA SER A 115 -15.71 -12.50 8.72
C SER A 115 -15.87 -11.02 8.41
N TRP A 116 -16.51 -10.72 7.28
CA TRP A 116 -16.92 -9.37 6.91
C TRP A 116 -18.24 -9.00 7.59
N LEU A 117 -18.22 -7.93 8.39
CA LEU A 117 -19.42 -7.36 9.01
C LEU A 117 -19.89 -6.15 8.22
N LYS A 118 -21.17 -6.16 7.84
CA LYS A 118 -21.80 -5.06 7.11
C LYS A 118 -21.88 -3.82 8.00
N LEU A 119 -21.45 -2.69 7.48
CA LEU A 119 -21.60 -1.38 8.10
C LEU A 119 -23.00 -0.84 7.77
N GLU A 120 -23.87 -0.82 8.76
CA GLU A 120 -25.18 -0.17 8.65
C GLU A 120 -24.99 1.36 8.75
N ALA A 121 -25.70 2.11 7.91
CA ALA A 121 -25.69 3.57 8.00
C ALA A 121 -26.23 4.00 9.37
N LYS A 122 -25.53 4.92 10.06
CA LYS A 122 -26.06 5.52 11.29
C LYS A 122 -27.42 6.16 10.97
N GLN A 123 -28.47 5.73 11.66
CA GLN A 123 -29.73 6.47 11.65
C GLN A 123 -29.47 7.82 12.32
N THR A 124 -29.43 8.91 11.55
CA THR A 124 -29.48 10.25 12.13
C THR A 124 -30.88 10.43 12.70
N THR A 125 -31.03 10.21 14.01
CA THR A 125 -32.26 10.58 14.71
C THR A 125 -32.39 12.10 14.63
N ASN A 126 -33.25 12.59 13.74
CA ASN A 126 -33.80 13.93 13.85
C ASN A 126 -34.63 13.96 15.13
N LEU A 127 -34.03 14.38 16.24
CA LEU A 127 -34.79 14.87 17.39
C LEU A 127 -35.39 16.22 16.99
N LEU A 128 -36.45 16.18 16.20
CA LEU A 128 -37.44 17.26 16.15
C LEU A 128 -38.45 16.99 17.26
N THR A 129 -38.23 17.67 18.38
CA THR A 129 -39.15 17.84 19.51
C THR A 129 -38.67 19.11 20.20
N ALA A 130 -39.48 20.12 20.49
CA ALA A 130 -40.89 20.41 20.22
C ALA A 130 -41.03 21.93 20.35
#